data_AF-A0A352Q7T0-F1
#
_entry.id   AF-A0A352Q7T0-F1
#
_cell.length_a   1.000
_cell.length_b   1.000
_cell.length_c   1.000
_cell.angle_alpha   90.00
_cell.angle_beta   90.00
_cell.angle_gamma   90.00
#
_symmetry.space_group_name_H-M   'P 1'
#
loop_
_entity.id
_entity.type
_entity.pdbx_description
1 polymer ?
#
loop_
_entity_poly.entity_id
_entity_poly.type
_entity_poly.pdbx_seq_one_letter_code
_entity_poly.pdbx_strand_id
1 'polypeptide(L)'
;MPAFNRPELLSPAGTYKGMRYAFAYGADAVYAGQPRYSLRVRNNEFNHLDIMAQAVAEAHDQGKQFYIASNISPHNNKVKTYLRDMEPVIEMSPDALIMSDPGLIMLVRERWPDMPIHLSVQANAVNYATVKFWYRQGVSRVILSRELSLDEIQEIREECPEMELEVFVHGALCIAYSGRCLLSGYMNHRDPNQGACTNACRWKYQAHEAKEDATGDLVPVNSSATDVANWSPPTSNAVIATATDEAPPAMLLEEKNRPGELLPAFEDEHGTYIMNSKDLRAVQHVPRLVEMGIHSLKIEGRTKSHYYVARTAQTYRRAIDEAVDGKAFDMNLMGELDHLANRGYTEGFYRRHVPEHYQNYEKGASSNSQQQFVGEVTDIDLDRGWMTIDVKNRFERGDMLELISPRGNLTFTLEAMENRDGQSVEAAPGSGHRVRCLLPKQPNLAIGEYSLLMRHLPAA
;
A
#
# COMPACT_ATOMS: atom_id res chain seq x y z
N MET A 1 12.19 -9.98 -31.44
CA MET A 1 10.97 -9.95 -30.59
C MET A 1 10.43 -8.53 -30.65
N PRO A 2 9.10 -8.31 -30.64
CA PRO A 2 8.58 -6.94 -30.50
C PRO A 2 9.13 -6.35 -29.19
N ALA A 3 9.65 -5.13 -29.24
CA ALA A 3 10.05 -4.41 -28.04
C ALA A 3 8.78 -4.03 -27.29
N PHE A 4 8.53 -4.64 -26.13
CA PHE A 4 7.39 -4.27 -25.30
C PHE A 4 7.59 -2.84 -24.76
N ASN A 5 6.51 -2.05 -24.74
CA ASN A 5 6.54 -0.76 -24.07
C ASN A 5 6.77 -1.00 -22.57
N ARG A 6 7.80 -0.36 -22.03
CA ARG A 6 8.11 -0.40 -20.60
C ARG A 6 7.04 0.43 -19.86
N PRO A 7 6.21 -0.18 -18.98
CA PRO A 7 5.29 0.60 -18.17
C PRO A 7 6.05 1.49 -17.19
N GLU A 8 5.49 2.66 -16.93
CA GLU A 8 5.89 3.55 -15.85
C GLU A 8 5.64 2.87 -14.50
N LEU A 9 6.62 2.94 -13.60
CA LEU A 9 6.41 2.56 -12.20
C LEU A 9 6.03 3.78 -11.36
N LEU A 10 4.75 3.89 -11.00
CA LEU A 10 4.23 4.96 -10.14
C LEU A 10 4.22 4.54 -8.68
N SER A 11 5.03 5.23 -7.86
CA SER A 11 5.23 4.93 -6.44
C SER A 11 4.59 6.00 -5.53
N PRO A 12 4.13 5.67 -4.32
CA PRO A 12 3.52 6.65 -3.43
C PRO A 12 4.58 7.51 -2.72
N ALA A 13 4.34 8.82 -2.65
CA ALA A 13 5.11 9.75 -1.82
C ALA A 13 4.21 10.40 -0.78
N GLY A 14 4.34 9.99 0.50
CA GLY A 14 3.71 10.68 1.63
C GLY A 14 4.63 11.67 2.35
N THR A 15 5.94 11.55 2.10
CA THR A 15 6.99 12.39 2.67
C THR A 15 8.04 12.66 1.60
N TYR A 16 8.80 13.73 1.79
CA TYR A 16 9.92 14.10 0.92
C TYR A 16 10.97 12.99 0.86
N LYS A 17 11.27 12.40 2.02
CA LYS A 17 12.14 11.22 2.15
C LYS A 17 11.59 10.01 1.38
N GLY A 18 10.29 9.75 1.47
CA GLY A 18 9.65 8.66 0.75
C GLY A 18 9.82 8.79 -0.77
N MET A 19 9.65 10.00 -1.32
CA MET A 19 9.90 10.29 -2.73
C MET A 19 11.34 9.94 -3.14
N ARG A 20 12.33 10.45 -2.41
CA ARG A 20 13.76 10.19 -2.72
C ARG A 20 14.08 8.70 -2.76
N TYR A 21 13.59 7.94 -1.78
CA TYR A 21 13.72 6.49 -1.76
C TYR A 21 12.98 5.82 -2.92
N ALA A 22 11.80 6.30 -3.32
CA ALA A 22 11.10 5.77 -4.49
C ALA A 22 11.96 5.89 -5.76
N PHE A 23 12.48 7.09 -6.02
CA PHE A 23 13.31 7.35 -7.21
C PHE A 23 14.62 6.58 -7.17
N ALA A 24 15.32 6.57 -6.03
CA ALA A 24 16.56 5.83 -5.86
C ALA A 24 16.36 4.33 -6.18
N TYR A 25 15.22 3.75 -5.82
CA TYR A 25 14.91 2.33 -6.03
C TYR A 25 14.14 2.03 -7.33
N GLY A 26 14.07 3.00 -8.25
CA GLY A 26 13.65 2.76 -9.63
C GLY A 26 12.21 3.14 -9.99
N ALA A 27 11.52 3.92 -9.14
CA ALA A 27 10.27 4.55 -9.57
C ALA A 27 10.53 5.56 -10.71
N ASP A 28 9.60 5.63 -11.65
CA ASP A 28 9.63 6.57 -12.78
C ASP A 28 8.84 7.84 -12.46
N ALA A 29 7.80 7.68 -11.64
CA ALA A 29 6.95 8.75 -11.15
C ALA A 29 6.60 8.54 -9.68
N VAL A 30 6.28 9.62 -8.98
CA VAL A 30 5.64 9.55 -7.66
C VAL A 30 4.31 10.28 -7.64
N TYR A 31 3.45 9.95 -6.68
CA TYR A 31 2.26 10.75 -6.40
C TYR A 31 2.14 11.15 -4.94
N ALA A 32 1.78 12.41 -4.71
CA ALA A 32 1.50 12.99 -3.40
C ALA A 32 0.07 13.52 -3.31
N GLY A 33 -0.42 13.73 -2.09
CA GLY A 33 -1.76 14.28 -1.90
C GLY A 33 -1.77 15.81 -1.93
N GLN A 34 -2.70 16.41 -2.66
CA GLN A 34 -3.03 17.82 -2.47
C GLN A 34 -3.54 18.03 -1.03
N PRO A 35 -3.11 19.07 -0.31
CA PRO A 35 -3.67 19.42 0.98
C PRO A 35 -5.19 19.62 0.87
N ARG A 36 -5.98 19.17 1.86
CA ARG A 36 -7.45 19.31 1.94
C ARG A 36 -8.29 18.56 0.87
N TYR A 37 -7.70 18.23 -0.29
CA TYR A 37 -8.38 17.70 -1.47
C TYR A 37 -7.91 16.30 -1.90
N SER A 38 -7.01 15.68 -1.15
CA SER A 38 -6.57 14.30 -1.36
C SER A 38 -7.19 13.31 -0.38
N LEU A 39 -7.32 12.06 -0.83
CA LEU A 39 -7.53 10.95 0.09
C LEU A 39 -6.21 10.68 0.83
N ARG A 40 -6.24 10.64 2.17
CA ARG A 40 -5.08 10.54 3.09
C ARG A 40 -4.45 11.88 3.51
N VAL A 41 -5.30 12.84 3.91
CA VAL A 41 -4.87 14.18 4.36
C VAL A 41 -3.94 14.18 5.59
N ARG A 42 -3.99 13.15 6.44
CA ARG A 42 -3.39 13.21 7.78
C ARG A 42 -1.90 12.83 7.86
N ASN A 43 -1.41 12.00 6.95
CA ASN A 43 -0.03 11.52 6.94
C ASN A 43 0.63 11.96 5.64
N ASN A 44 0.76 13.28 5.49
CA ASN A 44 1.24 13.91 4.26
C ASN A 44 2.09 15.14 4.62
N GLU A 45 3.40 15.05 4.43
CA GLU A 45 4.34 16.17 4.63
C GLU A 45 4.16 17.27 3.58
N PHE A 46 3.54 16.92 2.44
CA PHE A 46 3.21 17.87 1.38
C PHE A 46 1.98 18.73 1.70
N ASN A 47 1.51 18.74 2.94
CA ASN A 47 0.63 19.80 3.45
C ASN A 47 1.32 21.18 3.49
N HIS A 48 2.66 21.18 3.51
CA HIS A 48 3.52 22.33 3.35
C HIS A 48 3.87 22.54 1.87
N LEU A 49 3.36 23.62 1.27
CA LEU A 49 3.46 23.87 -0.18
C LEU A 49 4.92 24.13 -0.63
N ASP A 50 5.75 24.69 0.23
CA ASP A 50 7.20 24.85 0.02
C ASP A 50 7.91 23.50 -0.15
N ILE A 51 7.59 22.52 0.70
CA ILE A 51 8.12 21.16 0.59
C ILE A 51 7.62 20.50 -0.70
N MET A 52 6.35 20.70 -1.07
CA MET A 52 5.79 20.19 -2.32
C MET A 52 6.49 20.80 -3.55
N ALA A 53 6.68 22.12 -3.58
CA ALA A 53 7.36 22.80 -4.68
C ALA A 53 8.81 22.30 -4.83
N GLN A 54 9.54 22.15 -3.72
CA GLN A 54 10.88 21.58 -3.73
C GLN A 54 10.88 20.15 -4.28
N ALA A 55 9.86 19.35 -3.95
CA ALA A 55 9.77 17.96 -4.37
C ALA A 55 9.49 17.81 -5.86
N VAL A 56 8.62 18.66 -6.41
CA VAL A 56 8.35 18.72 -7.85
C VAL A 56 9.63 19.11 -8.60
N ALA A 57 10.31 20.17 -8.15
CA ALA A 57 11.57 20.61 -8.77
C ALA A 57 12.65 19.50 -8.72
N GLU A 58 12.84 18.84 -7.57
CA GLU A 58 13.82 17.75 -7.45
C GLU A 58 13.47 16.53 -8.31
N ALA A 59 12.18 16.24 -8.53
CA ALA A 59 11.75 15.19 -9.46
C ALA A 59 12.14 15.56 -10.90
N HIS A 60 11.83 16.78 -11.33
CA HIS A 60 12.15 17.27 -12.67
C HIS A 60 13.66 17.32 -12.95
N ASP A 61 14.47 17.75 -11.98
CA ASP A 61 15.93 17.74 -12.08
C ASP A 61 16.51 16.32 -12.31
N GLN A 62 15.79 15.28 -11.87
CA GLN A 62 16.13 13.88 -12.08
C GLN A 62 15.48 13.26 -13.34
N GLY A 63 14.72 14.04 -14.11
CA GLY A 63 13.93 13.55 -15.24
C GLY A 63 12.80 12.61 -14.82
N LYS A 64 12.30 12.75 -13.59
CA LYS A 64 11.21 11.97 -13.00
C LYS A 64 9.92 12.80 -12.94
N GLN A 65 8.78 12.11 -12.90
CA GLN A 65 7.48 12.76 -12.87
C GLN A 65 6.89 12.84 -11.45
N PHE A 66 6.12 13.89 -11.19
CA PHE A 66 5.45 14.14 -9.93
C PHE A 66 3.97 14.45 -10.14
N TYR A 67 3.11 13.53 -9.68
CA TYR A 67 1.66 13.66 -9.79
C TYR A 67 1.01 14.11 -8.48
N ILE A 68 -0.04 14.91 -8.59
CA ILE A 68 -0.76 15.44 -7.42
C ILE A 68 -2.18 14.90 -7.37
N ALA A 69 -2.51 14.19 -6.30
CA ALA A 69 -3.84 13.65 -6.09
C ALA A 69 -4.79 14.70 -5.49
N SER A 70 -5.83 15.04 -6.25
CA SER A 70 -6.98 15.85 -5.87
C SER A 70 -8.27 15.01 -6.05
N ASN A 71 -8.37 13.92 -5.31
CA ASN A 71 -9.26 12.81 -5.60
C ASN A 71 -10.30 12.50 -4.50
N ILE A 72 -10.78 13.52 -3.82
CA ILE A 72 -11.94 13.40 -2.91
C ILE A 72 -13.27 13.46 -3.66
N SER A 73 -14.36 13.15 -2.96
CA SER A 73 -15.74 13.46 -3.38
C SER A 73 -16.22 14.71 -2.65
N PRO A 74 -16.02 15.94 -3.18
CA PRO A 74 -16.24 17.18 -2.43
C PRO A 74 -17.72 17.50 -2.16
N HIS A 75 -17.97 18.21 -1.06
CA HIS A 75 -19.23 18.95 -0.88
C HIS A 75 -19.07 20.43 -1.28
N ASN A 76 -20.19 21.15 -1.48
CA ASN A 76 -20.23 22.53 -1.99
C ASN A 76 -19.23 23.50 -1.31
N ASN A 77 -18.98 23.37 -0.02
CA ASN A 77 -18.01 24.21 0.69
C ASN A 77 -16.58 24.07 0.16
N LYS A 78 -16.18 22.89 -0.29
CA LYS A 78 -14.87 22.64 -0.90
C LYS A 78 -14.82 23.12 -2.35
N VAL A 79 -15.93 23.02 -3.09
CA VAL A 79 -16.06 23.52 -4.47
C VAL A 79 -15.82 25.03 -4.51
N LYS A 80 -16.45 25.79 -3.60
CA LYS A 80 -16.33 27.26 -3.51
C LYS A 80 -14.88 27.78 -3.43
N THR A 81 -13.98 27.02 -2.82
CA THR A 81 -12.58 27.43 -2.62
C THR A 81 -11.59 26.70 -3.52
N TYR A 82 -12.06 25.74 -4.33
CA TYR A 82 -11.19 24.77 -4.97
C TYR A 82 -10.17 25.39 -5.93
N LEU A 83 -10.63 26.22 -6.87
CA LEU A 83 -9.73 26.83 -7.86
C LEU A 83 -8.68 27.74 -7.21
N ARG A 84 -9.07 28.49 -6.16
CA ARG A 84 -8.13 29.31 -5.39
C ARG A 84 -7.06 28.46 -4.71
N ASP A 85 -7.48 27.35 -4.10
CA ASP A 85 -6.56 26.46 -3.37
C ASP A 85 -5.70 25.59 -4.32
N MET A 86 -6.11 25.46 -5.59
CA MET A 86 -5.41 24.72 -6.63
C MET A 86 -4.39 25.59 -7.39
N GLU A 87 -4.60 26.90 -7.51
CA GLU A 87 -3.66 27.81 -8.20
C GLU A 87 -2.19 27.63 -7.79
N PRO A 88 -1.80 27.71 -6.49
CA PRO A 88 -0.40 27.56 -6.12
C PRO A 88 0.14 26.15 -6.42
N VAL A 89 -0.73 25.14 -6.52
CA VAL A 89 -0.34 23.77 -6.88
C VAL A 89 -0.06 23.68 -8.37
N ILE A 90 -0.84 24.37 -9.21
CA ILE A 90 -0.62 24.44 -10.66
C ILE A 90 0.65 25.25 -10.98
N GLU A 91 0.92 26.32 -10.24
CA GLU A 91 2.15 27.12 -10.39
C GLU A 91 3.43 26.29 -10.19
N MET A 92 3.37 25.22 -9.38
CA MET A 92 4.48 24.26 -9.23
C MET A 92 4.70 23.39 -10.46
N SER A 93 3.78 23.40 -11.42
CA SER A 93 3.83 22.64 -12.68
C SER A 93 3.94 21.11 -12.48
N PRO A 94 3.06 20.46 -11.71
CA PRO A 94 3.05 18.99 -11.62
C PRO A 94 2.77 18.37 -12.98
N ASP A 95 3.28 17.15 -13.20
CA ASP A 95 3.15 16.47 -14.49
C ASP A 95 1.71 16.00 -14.78
N ALA A 96 0.92 15.74 -13.72
CA ALA A 96 -0.51 15.45 -13.84
C ALA A 96 -1.26 15.60 -12.51
N LEU A 97 -2.57 15.85 -12.60
CA LEU A 97 -3.50 15.75 -11.47
C LEU A 97 -4.24 14.41 -11.47
N ILE A 98 -4.26 13.72 -10.34
CA ILE A 98 -5.09 12.52 -10.15
C ILE A 98 -6.43 12.94 -9.54
N MET A 99 -7.52 12.89 -10.30
CA MET A 99 -8.83 13.45 -9.94
C MET A 99 -9.98 12.46 -10.08
N SER A 100 -11.06 12.62 -9.31
CA SER A 100 -12.22 11.70 -9.32
C SER A 100 -13.56 12.37 -9.60
N ASP A 101 -13.74 13.61 -9.14
CA ASP A 101 -15.04 14.30 -9.22
C ASP A 101 -15.22 14.97 -10.60
N PRO A 102 -16.29 14.65 -11.36
CA PRO A 102 -16.53 15.25 -12.67
C PRO A 102 -16.63 16.78 -12.64
N GLY A 103 -17.22 17.35 -11.57
CA GLY A 103 -17.37 18.80 -11.43
C GLY A 103 -16.04 19.49 -11.22
N LEU A 104 -15.18 18.96 -10.35
CA LEU A 104 -13.82 19.49 -10.17
C LEU A 104 -12.97 19.32 -11.42
N ILE A 105 -13.09 18.21 -12.14
CA ILE A 105 -12.38 17.97 -13.41
C ILE A 105 -12.80 19.04 -14.43
N MET A 106 -14.10 19.29 -14.59
CA MET A 106 -14.62 20.35 -15.44
C MET A 106 -14.01 21.72 -15.09
N LEU A 107 -14.03 22.09 -13.80
CA LEU A 107 -13.48 23.37 -13.33
C LEU A 107 -11.98 23.52 -13.60
N VAL A 108 -11.18 22.46 -13.41
CA VAL A 108 -9.73 22.49 -13.73
C VAL A 108 -9.53 22.65 -15.23
N ARG A 109 -10.22 21.87 -16.05
CA ARG A 109 -10.06 21.92 -17.51
C ARG A 109 -10.49 23.27 -18.10
N GLU A 110 -11.49 23.92 -17.53
CA GLU A 110 -11.91 25.26 -17.94
C GLU A 110 -10.86 26.34 -17.59
N ARG A 111 -10.18 26.21 -16.44
CA ARG A 111 -9.21 27.22 -15.97
C ARG A 111 -7.77 26.97 -16.46
N TRP A 112 -7.35 25.71 -16.50
CA TRP A 112 -6.01 25.25 -16.88
C TRP A 112 -6.13 24.09 -17.88
N PRO A 113 -6.51 24.37 -19.14
CA PRO A 113 -6.81 23.33 -20.14
C PRO A 113 -5.62 22.43 -20.49
N ASP A 114 -4.40 22.90 -20.28
CA ASP A 114 -3.16 22.17 -20.60
C ASP A 114 -2.70 21.24 -19.47
N MET A 115 -3.29 21.31 -18.28
CA MET A 115 -2.92 20.46 -17.14
C MET A 115 -3.42 19.02 -17.36
N PRO A 116 -2.53 18.02 -17.45
CA PRO A 116 -2.94 16.62 -17.64
C PRO A 116 -3.74 16.11 -16.45
N ILE A 117 -4.80 15.34 -16.74
CA ILE A 117 -5.68 14.75 -15.71
C ILE A 117 -5.68 13.24 -15.86
N HIS A 118 -5.29 12.56 -14.77
CA HIS A 118 -5.40 11.12 -14.59
C HIS A 118 -6.66 10.82 -13.77
N LEU A 119 -7.55 9.97 -14.27
CA LEU A 119 -8.75 9.58 -13.55
C LEU A 119 -8.40 8.64 -12.40
N SER A 120 -8.70 9.07 -11.18
CA SER A 120 -8.57 8.31 -9.95
C SER A 120 -9.50 7.10 -9.93
N VAL A 121 -9.03 6.00 -9.32
CA VAL A 121 -9.81 4.78 -9.04
C VAL A 121 -11.12 5.04 -8.28
N GLN A 122 -11.25 6.18 -7.59
CA GLN A 122 -12.52 6.60 -6.97
C GLN A 122 -13.67 6.87 -7.95
N ALA A 123 -13.36 7.10 -9.23
CA ALA A 123 -14.37 7.23 -10.27
C ALA A 123 -14.91 5.88 -10.77
N ASN A 124 -14.32 4.76 -10.32
CA ASN A 124 -14.77 3.39 -10.59
C ASN A 124 -14.91 3.05 -12.09
N ALA A 125 -13.85 3.28 -12.88
CA ALA A 125 -13.81 2.83 -14.26
C ALA A 125 -13.64 1.29 -14.33
N VAL A 126 -14.76 0.58 -14.56
CA VAL A 126 -14.83 -0.90 -14.64
C VAL A 126 -15.26 -1.45 -16.01
N ASN A 127 -15.38 -0.62 -17.03
CA ASN A 127 -15.70 -1.08 -18.38
C ASN A 127 -15.19 -0.09 -19.43
N TYR A 128 -15.06 -0.56 -20.67
CA TYR A 128 -14.51 0.23 -21.77
C TYR A 128 -15.37 1.46 -22.10
N ALA A 129 -16.69 1.39 -21.91
CA ALA A 129 -17.58 2.50 -22.23
C ALA A 129 -17.34 3.70 -21.29
N THR A 130 -17.13 3.44 -20.00
CA THR A 130 -16.71 4.45 -19.02
C THR A 130 -15.34 5.03 -19.38
N VAL A 131 -14.39 4.20 -19.80
CA VAL A 131 -13.07 4.67 -20.23
C VAL A 131 -13.17 5.59 -21.45
N LYS A 132 -13.93 5.19 -22.49
CA LYS A 132 -14.23 6.01 -23.68
C LYS A 132 -14.93 7.32 -23.33
N PHE A 133 -15.83 7.30 -22.36
CA PHE A 133 -16.46 8.53 -21.86
C PHE A 133 -15.42 9.51 -21.33
N TRP A 134 -14.53 9.06 -20.44
CA TRP A 134 -13.51 9.92 -19.84
C TRP A 134 -12.47 10.40 -20.84
N TYR A 135 -12.11 9.58 -21.83
CA TYR A 135 -11.28 10.01 -22.96
C TYR A 135 -11.89 11.21 -23.69
N ARG A 136 -13.20 11.15 -24.01
CA ARG A 136 -13.92 12.27 -24.64
C ARG A 136 -14.02 13.51 -23.74
N GLN A 137 -13.96 13.32 -22.42
CA GLN A 137 -13.84 14.40 -21.44
C GLN A 137 -12.40 14.91 -21.27
N GLY A 138 -11.45 14.52 -22.14
CA GLY A 138 -10.08 15.03 -22.17
C GLY A 138 -9.17 14.52 -21.04
N VAL A 139 -9.54 13.44 -20.38
CA VAL A 139 -8.64 12.72 -19.45
C VAL A 139 -7.55 12.02 -20.26
N SER A 140 -6.30 12.10 -19.81
CA SER A 140 -5.15 11.51 -20.52
C SER A 140 -4.85 10.08 -20.10
N ARG A 141 -5.18 9.71 -18.85
CA ARG A 141 -4.95 8.37 -18.30
C ARG A 141 -6.08 7.94 -17.37
N VAL A 142 -6.48 6.67 -17.42
CA VAL A 142 -7.46 6.10 -16.49
C VAL A 142 -6.80 5.08 -15.56
N ILE A 143 -6.92 5.33 -14.26
CA ILE A 143 -6.56 4.37 -13.22
C ILE A 143 -7.74 3.42 -13.03
N LEU A 144 -7.59 2.20 -13.53
CA LEU A 144 -8.65 1.20 -13.54
C LEU A 144 -9.03 0.76 -12.13
N SER A 145 -10.29 0.36 -11.97
CA SER A 145 -10.81 -0.16 -10.71
C SER A 145 -10.07 -1.44 -10.29
N ARG A 146 -9.91 -1.63 -8.98
CA ARG A 146 -9.23 -2.81 -8.41
C ARG A 146 -10.13 -4.05 -8.34
N GLU A 147 -11.37 -3.90 -8.81
CA GLU A 147 -12.43 -4.90 -8.85
C GLU A 147 -12.48 -5.65 -10.21
N LEU A 148 -11.55 -5.35 -11.13
CA LEU A 148 -11.43 -5.98 -12.43
C LEU A 148 -10.50 -7.20 -12.40
N SER A 149 -10.82 -8.18 -13.24
CA SER A 149 -9.93 -9.28 -13.61
C SER A 149 -8.93 -8.87 -14.69
N LEU A 150 -7.87 -9.67 -14.87
CA LEU A 150 -6.89 -9.42 -15.94
C LEU A 150 -7.52 -9.51 -17.33
N ASP A 151 -8.49 -10.41 -17.53
CA ASP A 151 -9.17 -10.58 -18.81
C ASP A 151 -10.02 -9.35 -19.15
N GLU A 152 -10.71 -8.77 -18.17
CA GLU A 152 -11.47 -7.52 -18.36
C GLU A 152 -10.56 -6.32 -18.58
N ILE A 153 -9.40 -6.26 -17.91
CA ILE A 153 -8.40 -5.22 -18.16
C ILE A 153 -7.90 -5.30 -19.61
N GLN A 154 -7.66 -6.52 -20.10
CA GLN A 154 -7.25 -6.74 -21.48
C GLN A 154 -8.34 -6.31 -22.47
N GLU A 155 -9.60 -6.68 -22.24
CA GLU A 155 -10.74 -6.23 -23.06
C GLU A 155 -10.82 -4.70 -23.09
N ILE A 156 -10.69 -4.02 -21.95
CA ILE A 156 -10.68 -2.56 -21.88
C ILE A 156 -9.52 -1.97 -22.69
N ARG A 157 -8.33 -2.58 -22.61
CA ARG A 157 -7.14 -2.14 -23.34
C ARG A 157 -7.32 -2.27 -24.85
N GLU A 158 -7.92 -3.36 -25.31
CA GLU A 158 -8.23 -3.64 -26.72
C GLU A 158 -9.30 -2.69 -27.25
N GLU A 159 -10.33 -2.40 -26.46
CA GLU A 159 -11.43 -1.51 -26.83
C GLU A 159 -11.06 -0.02 -26.79
N CYS A 160 -10.05 0.36 -26.00
CA CYS A 160 -9.60 1.74 -25.81
C CYS A 160 -8.11 1.88 -26.15
N PRO A 161 -7.69 1.64 -27.41
CA PRO A 161 -6.29 1.67 -27.82
C PRO A 161 -5.62 3.02 -27.54
N GLU A 162 -6.39 4.12 -27.64
CA GLU A 162 -5.97 5.52 -27.51
C GLU A 162 -5.81 6.04 -26.07
N MET A 163 -6.31 5.31 -25.06
CA MET A 163 -6.27 5.74 -23.67
C MET A 163 -5.08 5.11 -22.92
N GLU A 164 -4.35 5.92 -22.15
CA GLU A 164 -3.40 5.37 -21.19
C GLU A 164 -4.13 4.69 -20.03
N LEU A 165 -3.70 3.48 -19.68
CA LEU A 165 -4.27 2.70 -18.59
C LEU A 165 -3.23 2.49 -17.49
N GLU A 166 -3.66 2.72 -16.25
CA GLU A 166 -2.89 2.51 -15.04
C GLU A 166 -3.55 1.45 -14.15
N VAL A 167 -2.77 0.48 -13.68
CA VAL A 167 -3.25 -0.66 -12.90
C VAL A 167 -2.52 -0.71 -11.56
N PHE A 168 -3.26 -0.88 -10.46
CA PHE A 168 -2.65 -1.10 -9.15
C PHE A 168 -2.00 -2.48 -9.09
N VAL A 169 -0.77 -2.58 -8.61
CA VAL A 169 -0.10 -3.88 -8.47
C VAL A 169 0.20 -4.25 -7.03
N HIS A 170 0.16 -3.26 -6.13
CA HIS A 170 0.50 -3.49 -4.73
C HIS A 170 -0.23 -2.54 -3.78
N GLY A 171 -0.43 -2.99 -2.55
CA GLY A 171 -0.90 -2.16 -1.45
C GLY A 171 -2.32 -2.48 -1.01
N ALA A 172 -2.84 -1.71 -0.06
CA ALA A 172 -3.98 -2.17 0.72
C ALA A 172 -5.32 -2.13 -0.05
N LEU A 173 -6.06 -3.24 -0.04
CA LEU A 173 -7.39 -3.31 -0.65
C LEU A 173 -8.48 -2.77 0.28
N CYS A 174 -9.52 -2.22 -0.33
CA CYS A 174 -10.76 -1.86 0.36
C CYS A 174 -11.71 -3.06 0.33
N ILE A 175 -12.51 -3.21 1.39
CA ILE A 175 -13.59 -4.20 1.39
C ILE A 175 -14.82 -3.70 0.62
N ALA A 176 -15.08 -2.40 0.69
CA ALA A 176 -16.09 -1.75 -0.12
C ALA A 176 -15.50 -1.40 -1.49
N TYR A 177 -16.39 -1.23 -2.46
CA TYR A 177 -16.07 -0.69 -3.77
C TYR A 177 -15.24 0.59 -3.62
N SER A 178 -14.11 0.65 -4.33
CA SER A 178 -13.08 1.66 -4.11
C SER A 178 -13.65 3.09 -4.11
N GLY A 179 -13.53 3.78 -2.98
CA GLY A 179 -13.99 5.17 -2.84
C GLY A 179 -15.49 5.38 -2.58
N ARG A 180 -16.23 4.32 -2.24
CA ARG A 180 -17.66 4.39 -1.86
C ARG A 180 -17.94 3.94 -0.43
N CYS A 181 -16.90 3.72 0.36
CA CYS A 181 -17.03 3.28 1.75
C CYS A 181 -17.72 4.36 2.60
N LEU A 182 -18.62 3.96 3.51
CA LEU A 182 -19.22 4.83 4.52
C LEU A 182 -18.82 4.44 5.95
N LEU A 183 -18.16 3.29 6.11
CA LEU A 183 -17.90 2.66 7.40
C LEU A 183 -17.18 3.58 8.39
N SER A 184 -16.11 4.25 7.95
CA SER A 184 -15.39 5.18 8.84
C SER A 184 -16.27 6.35 9.28
N GLY A 185 -17.11 6.87 8.39
CA GLY A 185 -18.02 7.98 8.71
C GLY A 185 -19.09 7.55 9.71
N TYR A 186 -19.65 6.35 9.53
CA TYR A 186 -20.62 5.78 10.44
C TYR A 186 -20.02 5.47 11.82
N MET A 187 -18.85 4.82 11.84
CA MET A 187 -18.28 4.36 13.10
C MET A 187 -17.65 5.50 13.90
N ASN A 188 -16.89 6.41 13.29
CA ASN A 188 -16.09 7.39 14.05
C ASN A 188 -16.23 8.82 13.55
N HIS A 189 -17.27 9.11 12.78
CA HIS A 189 -17.56 10.43 12.24
C HIS A 189 -16.40 11.02 11.42
N ARG A 190 -15.54 10.16 10.85
CA ARG A 190 -14.50 10.57 9.91
C ARG A 190 -14.83 10.08 8.52
N ASP A 191 -15.17 11.03 7.65
CA ASP A 191 -15.58 10.75 6.29
C ASP A 191 -14.41 10.14 5.46
N PRO A 192 -14.53 8.88 5.03
CA PRO A 192 -13.49 8.21 4.26
C PRO A 192 -13.31 8.79 2.85
N ASN A 193 -14.33 9.45 2.29
CA ASN A 193 -14.32 10.04 0.94
C ASN A 193 -13.88 11.52 0.95
N GLN A 194 -13.62 12.08 2.13
CA GLN A 194 -12.93 13.36 2.35
C GLN A 194 -11.48 13.18 2.80
N GLY A 195 -10.96 11.94 2.77
CA GLY A 195 -9.57 11.62 3.12
C GLY A 195 -9.31 11.41 4.61
N ALA A 196 -10.35 11.28 5.43
CA ALA A 196 -10.24 11.10 6.88
C ALA A 196 -10.41 9.64 7.37
N CYS A 197 -10.45 8.67 6.44
CA CYS A 197 -10.62 7.24 6.74
C CYS A 197 -9.66 6.76 7.83
N THR A 198 -10.20 6.16 8.90
CA THR A 198 -9.42 5.52 9.98
C THR A 198 -9.07 4.07 9.71
N ASN A 199 -9.55 3.53 8.59
CA ASN A 199 -9.55 2.11 8.28
C ASN A 199 -10.31 1.29 9.34
N ALA A 200 -11.54 1.71 9.68
CA ALA A 200 -12.41 1.02 10.62
C ALA A 200 -12.63 -0.47 10.27
N CYS A 201 -12.65 -0.81 8.98
CA CYS A 201 -12.68 -2.19 8.49
C CYS A 201 -11.44 -3.03 8.84
N ARG A 202 -10.52 -2.54 9.69
CA ARG A 202 -9.27 -3.20 10.05
C ARG A 202 -9.02 -3.19 11.56
N TRP A 203 -9.99 -2.70 12.32
CA TRP A 203 -9.88 -2.64 13.77
C TRP A 203 -9.95 -4.04 14.38
N LYS A 204 -9.54 -4.15 15.65
CA LYS A 204 -9.59 -5.42 16.37
C LYS A 204 -10.94 -5.53 17.05
N TYR A 205 -11.80 -6.37 16.48
CA TYR A 205 -13.10 -6.70 17.03
C TYR A 205 -13.01 -8.00 17.84
N GLN A 206 -13.59 -7.99 19.02
CA GLN A 206 -13.82 -9.17 19.86
C GLN A 206 -15.26 -9.63 19.67
N ALA A 207 -15.48 -10.93 19.52
CA ALA A 207 -16.81 -11.50 19.40
C ALA A 207 -17.33 -11.91 20.78
N HIS A 208 -18.60 -11.62 21.02
CA HIS A 208 -19.37 -11.95 22.22
C HIS A 208 -20.59 -12.75 21.79
N GLU A 209 -20.96 -13.74 22.59
CA GLU A 209 -22.20 -14.49 22.38
C GLU A 209 -23.41 -13.58 22.58
N ALA A 210 -24.37 -13.69 21.67
CA ALA A 210 -25.60 -12.91 21.71
C ALA A 210 -26.84 -13.81 21.63
N LYS A 211 -27.96 -13.31 22.15
CA LYS A 211 -29.29 -13.92 21.99
C LYS A 211 -30.25 -12.87 21.45
N GLU A 212 -31.25 -13.31 20.69
CA GLU A 212 -32.37 -12.45 20.33
C GLU A 212 -33.26 -12.23 21.55
N ASP A 213 -33.65 -10.98 21.79
CA ASP A 213 -34.71 -10.65 22.73
C ASP A 213 -36.11 -10.77 22.11
N ALA A 214 -37.15 -10.46 22.89
CA ALA A 214 -38.54 -10.60 22.43
C ALA A 214 -38.91 -9.65 21.27
N THR A 215 -38.08 -8.63 20.98
CA THR A 215 -38.23 -7.72 19.83
C THR A 215 -37.38 -8.13 18.64
N GLY A 216 -36.57 -9.19 18.76
CA GLY A 216 -35.66 -9.68 17.73
C GLY A 216 -34.31 -8.96 17.71
N ASP A 217 -33.99 -8.17 18.74
CA ASP A 217 -32.71 -7.48 18.85
C ASP A 217 -31.66 -8.39 19.49
N LEU A 218 -30.43 -8.36 18.97
CA LEU A 218 -29.31 -9.10 19.54
C LEU A 218 -28.79 -8.43 20.82
N VAL A 219 -28.93 -9.13 21.94
CA VAL A 219 -28.44 -8.72 23.26
C VAL A 219 -27.37 -9.69 23.78
N PRO A 220 -26.35 -9.21 24.51
CA PRO A 220 -25.27 -10.06 25.00
C PRO A 220 -25.77 -11.10 26.00
N VAL A 221 -25.24 -12.33 25.93
CA VAL A 221 -25.53 -13.39 26.90
C VAL A 221 -24.67 -13.15 28.15
N ASN A 222 -25.31 -12.75 29.25
CA ASN A 222 -24.72 -12.48 30.59
C ASN A 222 -23.66 -11.37 30.65
N SER A 223 -24.10 -10.11 30.71
CA SER A 223 -23.26 -8.98 31.13
C SER A 223 -23.12 -8.89 32.66
N SER A 224 -22.52 -9.89 33.31
CA SER A 224 -21.93 -9.68 34.65
C SER A 224 -20.44 -9.46 34.47
N ALA A 225 -19.97 -8.26 34.77
CA ALA A 225 -18.56 -7.89 34.76
C ALA A 225 -17.73 -8.94 35.54
N THR A 226 -16.52 -9.20 35.04
CA THR A 226 -15.52 -10.18 35.53
C THR A 226 -15.74 -11.64 35.11
N ASP A 227 -15.53 -11.95 33.83
CA ASP A 227 -14.46 -12.87 33.39
C ASP A 227 -14.53 -13.07 31.87
N VAL A 228 -13.50 -12.57 31.19
CA VAL A 228 -13.41 -12.53 29.72
C VAL A 228 -12.91 -13.87 29.21
N ALA A 229 -13.81 -14.71 28.70
CA ALA A 229 -13.43 -15.85 27.88
C ALA A 229 -13.36 -15.41 26.41
N ASN A 230 -12.19 -15.58 25.78
CA ASN A 230 -12.09 -15.49 24.31
C ASN A 230 -12.97 -16.60 23.72
N TRP A 231 -14.07 -16.24 23.06
CA TRP A 231 -14.85 -17.20 22.28
C TRP A 231 -14.00 -17.70 21.11
N SER A 232 -13.90 -19.02 20.97
CA SER A 232 -13.23 -19.68 19.84
C SER A 232 -14.27 -20.54 19.14
N PRO A 233 -14.42 -20.45 17.80
CA PRO A 233 -15.33 -21.33 17.09
C PRO A 233 -14.89 -22.79 17.25
N PRO A 234 -15.82 -23.76 17.28
CA PRO A 234 -15.46 -25.16 17.32
C PRO A 234 -14.68 -25.55 16.06
N THR A 235 -13.47 -26.11 16.25
CA THR A 235 -12.66 -26.65 15.15
C THR A 235 -13.19 -28.03 14.74
N SER A 236 -14.18 -28.09 13.86
CA SER A 236 -14.61 -29.36 13.26
C SER A 236 -13.90 -29.59 11.91
N ASN A 237 -12.75 -30.26 11.98
CA ASN A 237 -12.25 -31.01 10.83
C ASN A 237 -13.09 -32.29 10.69
N ALA A 238 -13.72 -32.43 9.52
CA ALA A 238 -14.42 -33.59 8.99
C ALA A 238 -15.67 -34.06 9.75
N VAL A 239 -16.86 -33.86 9.16
CA VAL A 239 -17.70 -34.92 8.54
C VAL A 239 -18.63 -34.23 7.53
N ILE A 240 -18.87 -34.84 6.37
CA ILE A 240 -20.06 -34.54 5.55
C ILE A 240 -21.26 -34.90 6.43
N ALA A 241 -21.83 -33.91 7.11
CA ALA A 241 -23.01 -34.06 7.94
C ALA A 241 -24.15 -33.24 7.32
N THR A 242 -25.23 -33.95 7.07
CA THR A 242 -26.56 -33.48 6.67
C THR A 242 -26.95 -32.17 7.33
N ALA A 243 -27.53 -31.27 6.54
CA ALA A 243 -28.17 -30.02 6.96
C ALA A 243 -28.95 -30.21 8.28
N THR A 244 -28.38 -29.73 9.37
CA THR A 244 -29.12 -29.43 10.60
C THR A 244 -29.62 -28.00 10.45
N ASP A 245 -30.95 -27.81 10.55
CA ASP A 245 -31.68 -26.53 10.61
C ASP A 245 -31.33 -25.70 11.89
N GLU A 246 -30.09 -25.75 12.39
CA GLU A 246 -29.66 -24.89 13.49
C GLU A 246 -29.28 -23.52 12.93
N ALA A 247 -30.03 -22.50 13.35
CA ALA A 247 -29.74 -21.13 12.99
C ALA A 247 -28.30 -20.76 13.39
N PRO A 248 -27.57 -20.01 12.54
CA PRO A 248 -26.20 -19.60 12.82
C PRO A 248 -26.10 -18.87 14.17
N PRO A 249 -25.00 -19.07 14.93
CA PRO A 249 -24.86 -18.46 16.26
C PRO A 249 -24.86 -16.94 16.15
N ALA A 250 -25.74 -16.29 16.90
CA ALA A 250 -25.80 -14.85 16.97
C ALA A 250 -24.60 -14.31 17.77
N MET A 251 -23.94 -13.29 17.23
CA MET A 251 -22.77 -12.69 17.86
C MET A 251 -22.87 -11.16 17.91
N LEU A 252 -22.19 -10.58 18.89
CA LEU A 252 -21.95 -9.16 19.01
C LEU A 252 -20.45 -8.89 18.93
N LEU A 253 -20.06 -7.79 18.31
CA LEU A 253 -18.68 -7.35 18.24
C LEU A 253 -18.41 -6.13 19.09
N GLU A 254 -17.27 -6.15 19.79
CA GLU A 254 -16.76 -5.01 20.53
C GLU A 254 -15.37 -4.63 20.00
N GLU A 255 -15.11 -3.33 19.77
CA GLU A 255 -13.77 -2.87 19.41
C GLU A 255 -12.97 -2.52 20.67
N LYS A 256 -11.69 -2.90 20.71
CA LYS A 256 -10.82 -2.73 21.88
C LYS A 256 -10.82 -1.30 22.48
N ASN A 257 -10.93 -0.25 21.67
CA ASN A 257 -10.90 1.14 22.10
C ASN A 257 -12.29 1.75 22.28
N ARG A 258 -13.37 0.96 22.16
CA ARG A 258 -14.77 1.37 22.34
C ARG A 258 -15.55 0.37 23.20
N PRO A 259 -15.16 0.20 24.47
CA PRO A 259 -15.81 -0.75 25.35
C PRO A 259 -17.28 -0.34 25.60
N GLY A 260 -18.19 -1.30 25.52
CA GLY A 260 -19.63 -1.14 25.69
C GLY A 260 -20.41 -0.79 24.42
N GLU A 261 -19.74 -0.53 23.29
CA GLU A 261 -20.41 -0.33 21.99
C GLU A 261 -20.44 -1.64 21.19
N LEU A 262 -21.53 -2.42 21.37
CA LEU A 262 -21.70 -3.73 20.75
C LEU A 262 -22.34 -3.61 19.35
N LEU A 263 -21.77 -4.30 18.36
CA LEU A 263 -22.24 -4.35 16.98
C LEU A 263 -22.75 -5.75 16.61
N PRO A 264 -23.99 -5.92 16.16
CA PRO A 264 -24.50 -7.23 15.78
C PRO A 264 -23.72 -7.78 14.57
N ALA A 265 -23.40 -9.07 14.64
CA ALA A 265 -22.77 -9.83 13.57
C ALA A 265 -23.53 -11.14 13.35
N PHE A 266 -23.75 -11.46 12.09
CA PHE A 266 -24.51 -12.63 11.64
C PHE A 266 -23.57 -13.54 10.83
N GLU A 267 -23.64 -14.83 11.12
CA GLU A 267 -23.00 -15.90 10.34
C GLU A 267 -24.01 -16.49 9.36
N ASP A 268 -23.58 -17.01 8.21
CA ASP A 268 -24.40 -17.84 7.33
C ASP A 268 -23.63 -19.13 6.94
N GLU A 269 -24.19 -19.97 6.06
CA GLU A 269 -23.56 -21.22 5.58
C GLU A 269 -22.18 -21.01 4.92
N HIS A 270 -21.80 -19.76 4.63
CA HIS A 270 -20.51 -19.39 4.06
C HIS A 270 -19.53 -18.79 5.09
N GLY A 271 -19.95 -18.58 6.35
CA GLY A 271 -19.11 -18.19 7.50
C GLY A 271 -19.18 -16.70 7.90
N THR A 272 -18.70 -16.37 9.10
CA THR A 272 -18.66 -14.99 9.62
C THR A 272 -17.44 -14.20 9.10
N TYR A 273 -17.65 -13.26 8.17
CA TYR A 273 -16.57 -12.41 7.61
C TYR A 273 -16.68 -10.94 8.01
N ILE A 274 -16.14 -10.57 9.17
CA ILE A 274 -16.30 -9.19 9.68
C ILE A 274 -15.15 -8.27 9.26
N MET A 275 -14.66 -8.43 8.03
CA MET A 275 -13.78 -7.50 7.30
C MET A 275 -12.25 -7.68 7.34
N ASN A 276 -11.70 -8.89 7.20
CA ASN A 276 -10.26 -9.02 6.97
C ASN A 276 -9.84 -8.62 5.53
N SER A 277 -9.59 -7.33 5.31
CA SER A 277 -9.06 -6.84 4.03
C SER A 277 -7.56 -7.18 3.89
N LYS A 278 -7.23 -8.17 3.06
CA LYS A 278 -5.85 -8.49 2.62
C LYS A 278 -5.25 -7.34 1.80
N ASP A 279 -3.93 -7.29 1.68
CA ASP A 279 -3.24 -6.35 0.79
C ASP A 279 -3.06 -6.98 -0.61
N LEU A 280 -3.10 -6.17 -1.67
CA LEU A 280 -2.84 -6.60 -3.04
C LEU A 280 -1.33 -6.87 -3.22
N ARG A 281 -1.00 -8.00 -3.85
CA ARG A 281 0.33 -8.30 -4.41
C ARG A 281 0.15 -9.01 -5.75
N ALA A 282 0.47 -8.29 -6.82
CA ALA A 282 0.30 -8.75 -8.20
C ALA A 282 1.63 -8.78 -8.98
N VAL A 283 2.77 -8.88 -8.29
CA VAL A 283 4.11 -8.90 -8.92
C VAL A 283 4.25 -10.00 -9.96
N GLN A 284 3.65 -11.17 -9.73
CA GLN A 284 3.60 -12.29 -10.66
C GLN A 284 2.79 -12.02 -11.93
N HIS A 285 1.95 -10.98 -11.94
CA HIS A 285 1.15 -10.57 -13.10
C HIS A 285 1.82 -9.48 -13.93
N VAL A 286 2.96 -8.95 -13.48
CA VAL A 286 3.72 -7.92 -14.23
C VAL A 286 4.02 -8.37 -15.66
N PRO A 287 4.49 -9.60 -15.95
CA PRO A 287 4.73 -10.02 -17.33
C PRO A 287 3.49 -9.90 -18.22
N ARG A 288 2.33 -10.33 -17.70
CA ARG A 288 1.06 -10.27 -18.44
C ARG A 288 0.61 -8.82 -18.67
N LEU A 289 0.77 -7.94 -17.67
CA LEU A 289 0.42 -6.52 -17.79
C LEU A 289 1.35 -5.78 -18.79
N VAL A 290 2.63 -6.16 -18.84
CA VAL A 290 3.59 -5.66 -19.85
C VAL A 290 3.20 -6.14 -21.24
N GLU A 291 2.88 -7.42 -21.40
CA GLU A 291 2.43 -7.99 -22.69
C GLU A 291 1.14 -7.32 -23.20
N MET A 292 0.19 -7.03 -22.31
CA MET A 292 -1.03 -6.27 -22.63
C MET A 292 -0.75 -4.82 -23.09
N GLY A 293 0.42 -4.26 -22.79
CA GLY A 293 0.73 -2.86 -23.07
C GLY A 293 0.01 -1.90 -22.12
N ILE A 294 -0.06 -2.25 -20.83
CA ILE A 294 -0.45 -1.31 -19.77
C ILE A 294 0.61 -0.22 -19.64
N HIS A 295 0.19 1.03 -19.43
CA HIS A 295 1.08 2.20 -19.51
C HIS A 295 1.75 2.50 -18.17
N SER A 296 1.05 2.24 -17.06
CA SER A 296 1.56 2.52 -15.72
C SER A 296 1.14 1.43 -14.72
N LEU A 297 2.09 1.03 -13.87
CA LEU A 297 1.86 0.14 -12.74
C LEU A 297 1.99 0.94 -11.44
N LYS A 298 0.94 0.88 -10.63
CA LYS A 298 0.80 1.73 -9.44
C LYS A 298 0.94 0.96 -8.14
N ILE A 299 1.76 1.47 -7.24
CA ILE A 299 1.88 1.00 -5.86
C ILE A 299 1.05 1.92 -4.95
N GLU A 300 0.13 1.36 -4.15
CA GLU A 300 -0.59 2.11 -3.12
C GLU A 300 0.18 2.07 -1.79
N GLY A 301 0.32 3.22 -1.12
CA GLY A 301 1.02 3.24 0.16
C GLY A 301 1.45 4.60 0.68
N ARG A 302 0.72 5.69 0.40
CA ARG A 302 1.14 7.05 0.82
C ARG A 302 1.46 7.19 2.30
N THR A 303 0.88 6.37 3.17
CA THR A 303 1.13 6.41 4.62
C THR A 303 2.16 5.38 5.10
N LYS A 304 2.84 4.68 4.18
CA LYS A 304 3.82 3.63 4.50
C LYS A 304 5.21 4.24 4.68
N SER A 305 6.13 3.46 5.27
CA SER A 305 7.50 3.89 5.51
C SER A 305 8.30 4.04 4.22
N HIS A 306 9.41 4.77 4.26
CA HIS A 306 10.36 4.84 3.15
C HIS A 306 10.94 3.45 2.82
N TYR A 307 11.12 2.56 3.81
CA TYR A 307 11.49 1.15 3.56
C TYR A 307 10.46 0.41 2.69
N TYR A 308 9.16 0.57 2.98
CA TYR A 308 8.10 -0.03 2.16
C TYR A 308 8.18 0.47 0.71
N VAL A 309 8.33 1.79 0.55
CA VAL A 309 8.43 2.44 -0.77
C VAL A 309 9.67 1.94 -1.54
N ALA A 310 10.83 1.89 -0.88
CA ALA A 310 12.07 1.38 -1.47
C ALA A 310 11.94 -0.07 -1.92
N ARG A 311 11.48 -0.96 -1.03
CA ARG A 311 11.41 -2.40 -1.32
C ARG A 311 10.39 -2.72 -2.40
N THR A 312 9.23 -2.08 -2.37
CA THR A 312 8.22 -2.26 -3.42
C THR A 312 8.73 -1.72 -4.76
N ALA A 313 9.30 -0.50 -4.80
CA ALA A 313 9.88 0.06 -6.02
C ALA A 313 10.96 -0.86 -6.62
N GLN A 314 11.90 -1.33 -5.80
CA GLN A 314 12.97 -2.25 -6.21
C GLN A 314 12.42 -3.52 -6.87
N THR A 315 11.47 -4.18 -6.18
CA THR A 315 10.92 -5.46 -6.61
C THR A 315 10.13 -5.31 -7.91
N TYR A 316 9.26 -4.30 -8.00
CA TYR A 316 8.44 -4.08 -9.19
C TYR A 316 9.26 -3.55 -10.37
N ARG A 317 10.27 -2.70 -10.15
CA ARG A 317 11.19 -2.25 -11.20
C ARG A 317 11.89 -3.45 -11.82
N ARG A 318 12.43 -4.34 -10.99
CA ARG A 318 13.07 -5.59 -11.44
C ARG A 318 12.10 -6.47 -12.22
N ALA A 319 10.88 -6.68 -11.70
CA ALA A 319 9.85 -7.46 -12.39
C ALA A 319 9.50 -6.87 -13.78
N ILE A 320 9.40 -5.54 -13.89
CA ILE A 320 9.12 -4.87 -15.16
C ILE A 320 10.30 -5.02 -16.12
N ASP A 321 11.53 -4.78 -15.66
CA ASP A 321 12.73 -4.90 -16.50
C ASP A 321 12.89 -6.32 -17.03
N GLU A 322 12.74 -7.33 -16.17
CA GLU A 322 12.82 -8.73 -16.55
C GLU A 322 11.71 -9.12 -17.56
N ALA A 323 10.48 -8.63 -17.34
CA ALA A 323 9.37 -8.86 -18.26
C ALA A 323 9.57 -8.22 -19.64
N VAL A 324 10.06 -6.97 -19.68
CA VAL A 324 10.36 -6.25 -20.94
C VAL A 324 11.49 -6.95 -21.71
N ASP A 325 12.49 -7.50 -20.98
CA ASP A 325 13.57 -8.31 -21.56
C ASP A 325 13.10 -9.71 -22.02
N GLY A 326 11.83 -10.07 -21.79
CA GLY A 326 11.28 -11.39 -22.15
C GLY A 326 11.78 -12.54 -21.26
N LYS A 327 12.28 -12.24 -20.05
CA LYS A 327 12.72 -13.25 -19.09
C LYS A 327 11.50 -13.89 -18.41
N ALA A 328 11.66 -15.16 -18.01
CA ALA A 328 10.67 -15.83 -17.18
C ALA A 328 10.59 -15.14 -15.80
N PHE A 329 9.38 -15.11 -15.22
CA PHE A 329 9.15 -14.48 -13.93
C PHE A 329 9.93 -15.17 -12.80
N ASP A 330 10.71 -14.41 -12.04
CA ASP A 330 11.40 -14.89 -10.84
C ASP A 330 10.43 -14.96 -9.65
N MET A 331 10.09 -16.18 -9.24
CA MET A 331 9.18 -16.45 -8.12
C MET A 331 9.71 -15.90 -6.78
N ASN A 332 11.02 -15.68 -6.63
CA ASN A 332 11.59 -15.12 -5.41
C ASN A 332 11.11 -13.69 -5.14
N LEU A 333 10.75 -12.93 -6.18
CA LEU A 333 10.22 -11.57 -6.06
C LEU A 333 8.93 -11.51 -5.23
N MET A 334 8.16 -12.60 -5.17
CA MET A 334 7.00 -12.67 -4.28
C MET A 334 7.42 -12.72 -2.81
N GLY A 335 8.44 -13.52 -2.48
CA GLY A 335 8.97 -13.67 -1.13
C GLY A 335 9.63 -12.39 -0.63
N GLU A 336 10.29 -11.64 -1.52
CA GLU A 336 10.89 -10.34 -1.19
C GLU A 336 9.88 -9.32 -0.61
N LEU A 337 8.61 -9.43 -1.00
CA LEU A 337 7.52 -8.56 -0.52
C LEU A 337 6.87 -9.09 0.77
N ASP A 338 6.99 -10.36 1.10
CA ASP A 338 6.38 -10.98 2.29
C ASP A 338 6.94 -10.38 3.60
N HIS A 339 8.13 -9.80 3.53
CA HIS A 339 8.80 -9.11 4.65
C HIS A 339 8.28 -7.70 4.93
N LEU A 340 7.38 -7.19 4.10
CA LEU A 340 6.73 -5.90 4.35
C LEU A 340 5.59 -6.06 5.33
N ALA A 341 5.37 -5.06 6.18
CA ALA A 341 4.21 -5.03 7.06
C ALA A 341 2.88 -5.07 6.25
N ASN A 342 2.27 -6.26 6.22
CA ASN A 342 1.06 -6.59 5.47
C ASN A 342 0.07 -7.38 6.37
N ARG A 343 -1.12 -7.69 5.85
CA ARG A 343 -2.19 -8.42 6.56
C ARG A 343 -2.58 -9.70 5.82
N GLY A 344 -1.58 -10.34 5.23
CA GLY A 344 -1.74 -11.33 4.19
C GLY A 344 -1.89 -10.70 2.82
N TYR A 345 -1.42 -11.41 1.80
CA TYR A 345 -1.53 -11.00 0.41
C TYR A 345 -2.65 -11.72 -0.32
N THR A 346 -3.23 -11.02 -1.29
CA THR A 346 -4.16 -11.56 -2.27
C THR A 346 -3.83 -10.99 -3.65
N GLU A 347 -4.22 -11.72 -4.69
CA GLU A 347 -4.20 -11.21 -6.07
C GLU A 347 -5.39 -10.28 -6.34
N GLY A 348 -6.29 -10.10 -5.37
CA GLY A 348 -7.51 -9.33 -5.53
C GLY A 348 -8.41 -9.97 -6.58
N PHE A 349 -9.02 -9.14 -7.42
CA PHE A 349 -9.92 -9.61 -8.48
C PHE A 349 -9.21 -10.01 -9.76
N TYR A 350 -7.87 -9.86 -9.84
CA TYR A 350 -7.08 -10.24 -11.02
C TYR A 350 -7.22 -11.71 -11.41
N ARG A 351 -7.50 -12.57 -10.42
CA ARG A 351 -8.04 -13.91 -10.65
C ARG A 351 -9.33 -14.07 -9.86
N ARG A 352 -10.47 -14.23 -10.56
CA ARG A 352 -11.81 -14.31 -9.97
C ARG A 352 -12.07 -15.56 -9.12
N HIS A 353 -11.25 -16.59 -9.25
CA HIS A 353 -11.38 -17.84 -8.49
C HIS A 353 -9.98 -18.36 -8.15
N VAL A 354 -9.50 -18.04 -6.95
CA VAL A 354 -8.35 -18.76 -6.38
C VAL A 354 -8.95 -19.99 -5.69
N PRO A 355 -8.52 -21.23 -6.01
CA PRO A 355 -9.01 -22.42 -5.33
C PRO A 355 -8.94 -22.26 -3.81
N GLU A 356 -9.98 -22.70 -3.09
CA GLU A 356 -10.14 -22.53 -1.62
C GLU A 356 -8.89 -22.94 -0.82
N HIS A 357 -8.10 -23.87 -1.33
CA HIS A 357 -6.83 -24.31 -0.74
C HIS A 357 -5.76 -23.22 -0.55
N TYR A 358 -5.88 -22.05 -1.18
CA TYR A 358 -4.97 -20.90 -0.97
C TYR A 358 -5.56 -19.81 -0.06
N GLN A 359 -6.85 -19.91 0.30
CA GLN A 359 -7.50 -19.02 1.25
C GLN A 359 -7.21 -19.55 2.67
N ASN A 360 -6.07 -19.16 3.23
CA ASN A 360 -5.73 -19.54 4.59
C ASN A 360 -6.60 -18.75 5.59
N TYR A 361 -7.71 -19.35 6.04
CA TYR A 361 -8.61 -18.78 7.06
C TYR A 361 -8.04 -18.88 8.48
N GLU A 362 -7.01 -19.71 8.69
CA GLU A 362 -6.54 -20.06 10.05
C GLU A 362 -5.49 -19.09 10.63
N LYS A 363 -4.88 -18.21 9.84
CA LYS A 363 -3.85 -17.27 10.34
C LYS A 363 -4.07 -15.85 9.81
N GLY A 364 -4.88 -15.07 10.53
CA GLY A 364 -5.19 -13.66 10.25
C GLY A 364 -4.06 -12.65 10.49
N ALA A 365 -2.82 -13.11 10.66
CA ALA A 365 -1.65 -12.25 10.76
C ALA A 365 -0.47 -12.95 10.09
N SER A 366 0.21 -12.26 9.19
CA SER A 366 1.53 -12.64 8.73
C SER A 366 2.43 -12.73 9.97
N SER A 367 2.82 -13.96 10.35
CA SER A 367 3.92 -14.15 11.26
C SER A 367 5.12 -13.47 10.61
N ASN A 368 5.59 -12.39 11.21
CA ASN A 368 6.70 -11.55 10.75
C ASN A 368 8.02 -12.32 10.93
N SER A 369 8.17 -13.48 10.29
CA SER A 369 8.97 -14.57 10.88
C SER A 369 10.38 -14.72 10.35
N GLN A 370 10.83 -13.94 9.34
CA GLN A 370 12.17 -14.17 8.78
C GLN A 370 13.04 -12.92 8.62
N GLN A 371 12.49 -11.70 8.59
CA GLN A 371 13.31 -10.49 8.46
C GLN A 371 12.72 -9.29 9.20
N GLN A 372 13.58 -8.41 9.72
CA GLN A 372 13.24 -7.18 10.43
C GLN A 372 14.06 -6.00 9.90
N PHE A 373 13.43 -4.87 9.59
CA PHE A 373 14.15 -3.63 9.25
C PHE A 373 14.81 -3.05 10.49
N VAL A 374 16.13 -2.85 10.47
CA VAL A 374 16.91 -2.49 11.67
C VAL A 374 17.58 -1.13 11.59
N GLY A 375 17.83 -0.57 10.41
CA GLY A 375 18.43 0.76 10.32
C GLY A 375 18.66 1.26 8.90
N GLU A 376 19.08 2.52 8.83
CA GLU A 376 19.44 3.20 7.58
C GLU A 376 20.93 3.52 7.59
N VAL A 377 21.62 3.34 6.46
CA VAL A 377 23.02 3.76 6.32
C VAL A 377 23.04 5.28 6.12
N THR A 378 23.71 6.00 7.01
CA THR A 378 23.81 7.47 6.93
C THR A 378 25.16 7.97 6.42
N ASP A 379 26.21 7.16 6.58
CA ASP A 379 27.57 7.54 6.20
C ASP A 379 28.44 6.30 5.96
N ILE A 380 29.42 6.43 5.08
CA ILE A 380 30.31 5.34 4.66
C ILE A 380 31.73 5.86 4.62
N ASP A 381 32.58 5.26 5.46
CA ASP A 381 34.00 5.50 5.53
C ASP A 381 34.73 4.36 4.81
N LEU A 382 34.98 4.56 3.50
CA LEU A 382 35.64 3.57 2.66
C LEU A 382 37.09 3.32 3.08
N ASP A 383 37.78 4.36 3.58
CA ASP A 383 39.19 4.28 3.98
C ASP A 383 39.36 3.37 5.21
N ARG A 384 38.43 3.46 6.16
CA ARG A 384 38.45 2.62 7.38
C ARG A 384 37.63 1.35 7.26
N GLY A 385 36.80 1.22 6.23
CA GLY A 385 35.96 0.06 6.03
C GLY A 385 34.73 0.02 6.95
N TRP A 386 34.14 1.16 7.29
CA TRP A 386 33.01 1.26 8.22
C TRP A 386 31.80 1.95 7.61
N MET A 387 30.60 1.51 7.98
CA MET A 387 29.35 2.21 7.71
C MET A 387 28.68 2.65 9.00
N THR A 388 28.10 3.84 9.00
CA THR A 388 27.32 4.38 10.11
C THR A 388 25.84 4.12 9.88
N ILE A 389 25.18 3.55 10.88
CA ILE A 389 23.78 3.16 10.84
C ILE A 389 22.97 4.01 11.82
N ASP A 390 21.89 4.64 11.32
CA ASP A 390 20.82 5.18 12.15
C ASP A 390 19.86 4.06 12.52
N VAL A 391 19.93 3.64 13.78
CA VAL A 391 19.26 2.43 14.27
C VAL A 391 17.76 2.70 14.41
N LYS A 392 16.93 1.76 13.97
CA LYS A 392 15.47 1.77 14.13
C LYS A 392 14.97 0.64 15.03
N ASN A 393 15.50 -0.57 14.85
CA ASN A 393 15.18 -1.74 15.67
C ASN A 393 16.47 -2.42 16.14
N ARG A 394 16.37 -3.26 17.17
CA ARG A 394 17.51 -3.92 17.80
C ARG A 394 18.14 -4.99 16.89
N PHE A 395 19.47 -5.00 16.85
CA PHE A 395 20.29 -6.04 16.21
C PHE A 395 21.62 -6.19 16.96
N GLU A 396 22.26 -7.33 16.80
CA GLU A 396 23.39 -7.78 17.62
C GLU A 396 24.51 -8.37 16.78
N ARG A 397 25.72 -8.37 17.33
CA ARG A 397 26.87 -9.04 16.73
C ARG A 397 26.55 -10.53 16.54
N GLY A 398 26.89 -11.06 15.37
CA GLY A 398 26.56 -12.43 14.97
C GLY A 398 25.22 -12.57 14.24
N ASP A 399 24.37 -11.54 14.23
CA ASP A 399 23.17 -11.56 13.39
C ASP A 399 23.52 -11.65 11.90
N MET A 400 22.71 -12.40 11.16
CA MET A 400 22.73 -12.37 9.70
C MET A 400 21.94 -11.15 9.23
N LEU A 401 22.61 -10.23 8.55
CA LEU A 401 22.04 -8.98 8.05
C LEU A 401 21.96 -8.99 6.53
N GLU A 402 20.99 -8.28 5.97
CA GLU A 402 20.88 -7.99 4.54
C GLU A 402 20.92 -6.47 4.32
N LEU A 403 21.91 -6.03 3.56
CA LEU A 403 22.04 -4.67 3.09
C LEU A 403 21.29 -4.52 1.77
N ILE A 404 20.21 -3.77 1.78
CA ILE A 404 19.40 -3.44 0.61
C ILE A 404 19.90 -2.12 0.03
N SER A 405 20.16 -2.07 -1.27
CA SER A 405 20.59 -0.85 -1.97
C SER A 405 19.90 -0.71 -3.33
N PRO A 406 19.87 0.50 -3.90
CA PRO A 406 19.42 0.73 -5.28
C PRO A 406 20.05 -0.18 -6.34
N ARG A 407 21.29 -0.67 -6.11
CA ARG A 407 22.03 -1.48 -7.08
C ARG A 407 22.01 -2.98 -6.78
N GLY A 408 21.30 -3.41 -5.74
CA GLY A 408 21.19 -4.81 -5.34
C GLY A 408 21.29 -5.01 -3.84
N ASN A 409 21.18 -6.27 -3.43
CA ASN A 409 21.16 -6.67 -2.02
C ASN A 409 22.38 -7.51 -1.68
N LEU A 410 22.85 -7.44 -0.43
CA LEU A 410 24.00 -8.19 0.07
C LEU A 410 23.75 -8.73 1.47
N THR A 411 23.84 -10.05 1.62
CA THR A 411 23.75 -10.71 2.92
C THR A 411 25.14 -10.92 3.53
N PHE A 412 25.28 -10.65 4.83
CA PHE A 412 26.53 -10.81 5.58
C PHE A 412 26.25 -11.07 7.06
N THR A 413 27.22 -11.63 7.78
CA THR A 413 27.16 -11.77 9.25
C THR A 413 27.80 -10.56 9.91
N LEU A 414 27.14 -9.98 10.92
CA LEU A 414 27.66 -8.82 11.63
C LEU A 414 28.85 -9.20 12.53
N GLU A 415 30.05 -8.81 12.13
CA GLU A 415 31.29 -9.17 12.85
C GLU A 415 31.63 -8.22 14.00
N ALA A 416 31.40 -6.91 13.85
CA ALA A 416 31.76 -5.91 14.85
C ALA A 416 30.87 -4.67 14.75
N MET A 417 30.66 -4.02 15.90
CA MET A 417 29.96 -2.75 16.01
C MET A 417 30.64 -1.83 17.02
N GLU A 418 30.60 -0.53 16.74
CA GLU A 418 31.04 0.54 17.65
C GLU A 418 29.91 1.54 17.93
N ASN A 419 29.88 2.10 19.13
CA ASN A 419 29.01 3.23 19.45
C ASN A 419 29.63 4.57 18.95
N ARG A 420 28.95 5.68 19.22
CA ARG A 420 29.42 7.03 18.83
C ARG A 420 30.76 7.43 19.45
N ASP A 421 31.12 6.83 20.59
CA ASP A 421 32.35 7.09 21.33
C ASP A 421 33.51 6.19 20.87
N GLY A 422 33.31 5.36 19.84
CA GLY A 422 34.30 4.41 19.33
C GLY A 422 34.49 3.18 20.22
N GLN A 423 33.57 2.90 21.15
CA GLN A 423 33.62 1.72 21.99
C GLN A 423 32.89 0.56 21.33
N SER A 424 33.51 -0.63 21.36
CA SER A 424 32.89 -1.86 20.86
C SER A 424 31.61 -2.18 21.62
N VAL A 425 30.54 -2.49 20.90
CA VAL A 425 29.23 -2.86 21.45
C VAL A 425 28.73 -4.17 20.87
N GLU A 426 28.04 -4.97 21.69
CA GLU A 426 27.46 -6.25 21.26
C GLU A 426 26.07 -6.08 20.62
N ALA A 427 25.34 -5.02 20.98
CA ALA A 427 23.98 -4.80 20.56
C ALA A 427 23.69 -3.32 20.26
N ALA A 428 22.98 -3.07 19.16
CA ALA A 428 22.34 -1.81 18.86
C ALA A 428 20.94 -1.80 19.50
N PRO A 429 20.64 -0.91 20.48
CA PRO A 429 19.46 -1.05 21.34
C PRO A 429 18.13 -0.65 20.68
N GLY A 430 18.14 0.13 19.60
CA GLY A 430 16.94 0.56 18.89
C GLY A 430 16.95 2.04 18.49
N SER A 431 15.78 2.57 18.14
CA SER A 431 15.58 3.96 17.70
C SER A 431 16.26 5.00 18.60
N GLY A 432 16.90 6.00 17.99
CA GLY A 432 17.59 7.10 18.68
C GLY A 432 19.10 6.89 18.84
N HIS A 433 19.61 5.69 18.54
CA HIS A 433 21.03 5.37 18.58
C HIS A 433 21.66 5.38 17.20
N ARG A 434 22.95 5.70 17.14
CA ARG A 434 23.79 5.43 15.96
C ARG A 434 24.91 4.52 16.34
N VAL A 435 25.19 3.56 15.47
CA VAL A 435 26.31 2.63 15.60
C VAL A 435 27.10 2.63 14.29
N ARG A 436 28.38 2.25 14.36
CA ARG A 436 29.17 1.93 13.17
C ARG A 436 29.34 0.42 13.10
N CYS A 437 29.31 -0.15 11.91
CA CYS A 437 29.66 -1.55 11.67
C CYS A 437 30.60 -1.70 10.47
N LEU A 438 31.31 -2.81 10.41
CA LEU A 438 32.24 -3.09 9.32
C LEU A 438 31.49 -3.25 7.99
N LEU A 439 32.05 -2.65 6.94
CA LEU A 439 31.58 -2.84 5.59
C LEU A 439 31.84 -4.29 5.16
N PRO A 440 30.81 -5.00 4.65
CA PRO A 440 31.01 -6.34 4.12
C PRO A 440 31.97 -6.29 2.93
N LYS A 441 32.96 -7.20 2.92
CA LYS A 441 34.00 -7.25 1.90
C LYS A 441 33.45 -7.73 0.55
N GLN A 442 32.85 -6.83 -0.23
CA GLN A 442 32.59 -7.07 -1.65
C GLN A 442 32.79 -5.79 -2.49
N PRO A 443 33.58 -5.84 -3.59
CA PRO A 443 34.07 -4.65 -4.29
C PRO A 443 33.05 -3.94 -5.21
N ASN A 444 31.88 -4.51 -5.47
CA ASN A 444 30.98 -4.03 -6.53
C ASN A 444 29.63 -3.45 -6.06
N LEU A 445 29.33 -3.45 -4.75
CA LEU A 445 28.07 -2.86 -4.28
C LEU A 445 28.28 -1.37 -3.97
N ALA A 446 27.53 -0.52 -4.67
CA ALA A 446 27.45 0.90 -4.32
C ALA A 446 26.59 1.06 -3.08
N ILE A 447 27.23 0.93 -1.92
CA ILE A 447 26.65 1.33 -0.65
C ILE A 447 26.59 2.87 -0.71
N GLY A 448 25.43 3.44 -0.41
CA GLY A 448 25.21 4.88 -0.54
C GLY A 448 24.15 5.38 0.43
N GLU A 449 23.78 6.66 0.30
CA GLU A 449 22.84 7.37 1.19
C GLU A 449 21.44 6.71 1.28
N TYR A 450 21.08 5.86 0.32
CA TYR A 450 19.80 5.15 0.27
C TYR A 450 19.88 3.69 0.71
N SER A 451 21.00 3.24 1.28
CA SER A 451 21.15 1.86 1.73
C SER A 451 20.39 1.60 3.03
N LEU A 452 19.65 0.48 3.06
CA LEU A 452 18.81 0.05 4.18
C LEU A 452 19.34 -1.26 4.74
N LEU A 453 19.22 -1.45 6.06
CA LEU A 453 19.73 -2.64 6.74
C LEU A 453 18.58 -3.46 7.33
N MET A 454 18.57 -4.74 7.00
CA MET A 454 17.63 -5.75 7.48
C MET A 454 18.38 -6.78 8.33
N ARG A 455 17.69 -7.38 9.29
CA ARG A 455 18.16 -8.53 10.09
C ARG A 455 17.32 -9.74 9.75
N HIS A 456 17.95 -10.88 9.48
CA HIS A 456 17.26 -12.16 9.38
C HIS A 456 16.92 -12.67 10.78
N LEU A 457 15.66 -13.01 11.01
CA LEU A 457 15.20 -13.63 12.24
C LEU A 457 15.41 -15.15 12.13
N PRO A 458 15.86 -15.83 13.19
CA PRO A 458 15.93 -17.28 13.22
C PRO A 458 14.54 -17.87 12.92
N ALA A 459 14.49 -18.93 12.11
CA ALA A 459 13.25 -19.70 11.95
C ALA A 459 12.83 -20.24 13.32
N ALA A 460 11.60 -19.89 13.73
CA ALA A 460 11.02 -20.32 15.01
C ALA A 460 10.69 -21.81 15.03
#